data_AF-A0A431LE26-F1
#
_entry.id   AF-A0A431LE26-F1
#
_cell.length_a   1.000
_cell.length_b   1.000
_cell.length_c   1.000
_cell.angle_alpha   90.00
_cell.angle_beta   90.00
_cell.angle_gamma   90.00
#
_symmetry.space_group_name_H-M   'P 1'
#
loop_
_entity.id
_entity.type
_entity.pdbx_description
1 polymer ?
#
loop_
_entity_poly.entity_id
_entity_poly.type
_entity_poly.pdbx_seq_one_letter_code
_entity_poly.pdbx_strand_id
1 'polypeptide(L)'
;MPEPTLKQIFLASVMLFGAPFAALAAADAGESYKGLEYFGSSQLTTMELEKILALKPGASLIQVQKALDRLDKSLEARHIPNNLEVVAGEPGSVFISVDILDSSNETVPTRKLKNPRHVLVRSEKPFIVLDELTKRLEKLTQEGRTWSESYRDGCKYYSDEPSNQCVAEIERFAPDMREELLAVVESDPDATRRRKAIELLGWSGEVPYTANRLTDAFDDSDPKVRVAAIKYVFPRLSMLPEDYPYIRLVQAASRELNRPSHQDRSKALYVLLWLAKKNVLFVRDIKQLDEARLKQLASDSVLPTVKVPAQQLLDIIAQWDKGPLSQ
;
A
#
# COMPACT_ATOMS: atom_id res chain seq x y z
N MET A 1 -22.21 34.86 13.22
CA MET A 1 -21.83 34.31 11.90
C MET A 1 -21.37 32.88 12.15
N PRO A 2 -21.98 31.86 11.53
CA PRO A 2 -21.65 30.48 11.84
C PRO A 2 -20.33 30.08 11.14
N GLU A 3 -19.42 29.49 11.92
CA GLU A 3 -18.16 28.91 11.44
C GLU A 3 -18.44 27.77 10.43
N PRO A 4 -17.68 27.67 9.34
CA PRO A 4 -17.79 26.52 8.44
C PRO A 4 -17.24 25.28 9.15
N THR A 5 -18.14 24.35 9.46
CA THR A 5 -17.78 23.06 10.04
C THR A 5 -16.99 22.24 9.03
N LEU A 6 -15.79 21.81 9.44
CA LEU A 6 -14.83 20.90 8.77
C LEU A 6 -15.40 19.50 8.38
N LYS A 7 -16.73 19.32 8.38
CA LYS A 7 -17.42 18.03 8.22
C LYS A 7 -17.87 17.71 6.78
N GLN A 8 -17.57 18.56 5.79
CA GLN A 8 -18.06 18.35 4.40
C GLN A 8 -16.99 17.99 3.35
N ILE A 9 -15.72 17.75 3.73
CA ILE A 9 -14.68 17.29 2.78
C ILE A 9 -14.33 15.80 2.97
N PHE A 10 -14.89 15.12 3.98
CA PHE A 10 -14.56 13.72 4.29
C PHE A 10 -15.33 12.66 3.49
N LEU A 11 -16.02 13.06 2.41
CA LEU A 11 -16.96 12.20 1.68
C LEU A 11 -16.59 12.08 0.18
N ALA A 12 -15.37 11.68 -0.13
CA ALA A 12 -15.02 11.16 -1.44
C ALA A 12 -13.65 10.48 -1.40
N SER A 13 -13.60 9.27 -0.84
CA SER A 13 -12.65 8.20 -1.21
C SER A 13 -12.73 7.10 -0.16
N VAL A 14 -13.75 6.24 -0.31
CA VAL A 14 -13.53 4.83 0.00
C VAL A 14 -12.54 4.35 -1.06
N MET A 15 -11.25 4.69 -0.90
CA MET A 15 -10.21 4.05 -1.69
C MET A 15 -10.22 2.62 -1.22
N LEU A 16 -10.59 1.72 -2.14
CA LEU A 16 -10.43 0.29 -1.94
C LEU A 16 -8.94 0.03 -1.65
N PHE A 17 -8.56 0.02 -0.38
CA PHE A 17 -7.31 -0.55 0.12
C PHE A 17 -7.40 -2.09 0.22
N GLY A 18 -8.40 -2.68 -0.46
CA GLY A 18 -8.60 -4.11 -0.61
C GLY A 18 -7.39 -4.80 -1.27
N ALA A 19 -7.30 -6.11 -1.07
CA ALA A 19 -6.18 -6.97 -1.42
C ALA A 19 -5.62 -6.77 -2.85
N PRO A 20 -4.29 -6.94 -3.06
CA PRO A 20 -3.84 -7.35 -4.38
C PRO A 20 -4.39 -8.78 -4.60
N PHE A 21 -4.92 -9.07 -5.78
CA PHE A 21 -5.57 -10.32 -6.20
C PHE A 21 -7.04 -10.49 -5.80
N ALA A 22 -7.94 -10.11 -6.72
CA ALA A 22 -8.49 -11.02 -7.74
C ALA A 22 -9.71 -10.30 -8.34
N ALA A 23 -9.54 -9.41 -9.32
CA ALA A 23 -10.68 -8.86 -10.06
C ALA A 23 -11.27 -9.98 -10.94
N LEU A 24 -12.03 -10.90 -10.34
CA LEU A 24 -12.51 -12.09 -11.00
C LEU A 24 -13.86 -12.51 -10.43
N ALA A 25 -14.85 -11.63 -10.60
CA ALA A 25 -16.22 -11.98 -10.99
C ALA A 25 -17.15 -10.75 -10.92
N ALA A 26 -16.87 -9.75 -11.75
CA ALA A 26 -17.90 -8.83 -12.25
C ALA A 26 -17.51 -8.37 -13.66
N ALA A 27 -17.01 -9.31 -14.46
CA ALA A 27 -16.63 -9.07 -15.85
C ALA A 27 -17.89 -9.14 -16.72
N ASP A 28 -18.61 -8.02 -16.79
CA ASP A 28 -19.34 -7.63 -18.01
C ASP A 28 -19.55 -6.11 -18.15
N ALA A 29 -18.98 -5.30 -17.27
CA ALA A 29 -19.00 -3.84 -17.38
C ALA A 29 -17.60 -3.28 -17.69
N GLY A 30 -17.21 -3.28 -18.98
CA GLY A 30 -16.44 -2.20 -19.59
C GLY A 30 -14.98 -1.93 -19.15
N GLU A 31 -14.36 -2.73 -18.29
CA GLU A 31 -12.95 -2.53 -17.93
C GLU A 31 -12.01 -2.75 -19.13
N SER A 32 -11.21 -1.73 -19.42
CA SER A 32 -10.34 -1.70 -20.59
C SER A 32 -8.92 -1.25 -20.26
N TYR A 33 -7.94 -1.88 -20.89
CA TYR A 33 -6.53 -1.53 -20.76
C TYR A 33 -6.27 -0.10 -21.22
N LYS A 34 -5.58 0.69 -20.38
CA LYS A 34 -5.24 2.10 -20.67
C LYS A 34 -3.74 2.38 -20.77
N GLY A 35 -2.87 1.57 -20.17
CA GLY A 35 -1.45 1.81 -20.26
C GLY A 35 -0.57 0.92 -19.39
N LEU A 36 0.73 1.08 -19.59
CA LEU A 36 1.81 0.39 -18.90
C LEU A 36 2.57 1.41 -18.05
N GLU A 37 2.64 1.17 -16.75
CA GLU A 37 3.62 1.79 -15.86
C GLU A 37 4.84 0.86 -15.81
N TYR A 38 5.99 1.38 -16.21
CA TYR A 38 7.24 0.65 -16.11
C TYR A 38 8.18 1.38 -15.17
N PHE A 39 8.62 0.68 -14.11
CA PHE A 39 9.72 1.16 -13.29
C PHE A 39 11.01 0.42 -13.64
N GLY A 40 11.95 1.21 -14.13
CA GLY A 40 13.08 0.80 -14.96
C GLY A 40 14.04 -0.21 -14.35
N SER A 41 14.71 -0.93 -15.26
CA SER A 41 15.89 -1.76 -15.06
C SER A 41 16.84 -1.49 -16.22
N SER A 42 18.15 -1.62 -16.00
CA SER A 42 19.15 -1.56 -17.08
C SER A 42 18.99 -2.70 -18.12
N GLN A 43 18.18 -3.71 -17.83
CA GLN A 43 18.08 -4.95 -18.60
C GLN A 43 16.92 -4.96 -19.61
N LEU A 44 15.99 -4.01 -19.52
CA LEU A 44 14.76 -3.97 -20.30
C LEU A 44 14.33 -2.52 -20.56
N THR A 45 13.76 -2.28 -21.74
CA THR A 45 13.17 -0.99 -22.10
C THR A 45 11.64 -1.08 -22.10
N THR A 46 10.96 0.06 -21.90
CA THR A 46 9.49 0.14 -22.02
C THR A 46 9.01 -0.41 -23.36
N MET A 47 9.72 -0.09 -24.45
CA MET A 47 9.37 -0.52 -25.80
C MET A 47 9.45 -2.05 -25.97
N GLU A 48 10.42 -2.71 -25.33
CA GLU A 48 10.51 -4.17 -25.32
C GLU A 48 9.34 -4.80 -24.54
N LEU A 49 8.98 -4.23 -23.38
CA LEU A 49 7.83 -4.68 -22.60
C LEU A 49 6.53 -4.54 -23.37
N GLU A 50 6.30 -3.39 -24.02
CA GLU A 50 5.13 -3.16 -24.86
C GLU A 50 5.04 -4.18 -26.01
N LYS A 51 6.18 -4.52 -26.62
CA LYS A 51 6.26 -5.55 -27.66
C LYS A 51 5.92 -6.95 -27.15
N ILE A 52 6.36 -7.32 -25.95
CA ILE A 52 6.05 -8.62 -25.33
C ILE A 52 4.57 -8.69 -24.93
N LEU A 53 4.06 -7.64 -24.31
CA LEU A 53 2.65 -7.56 -23.90
C LEU A 53 1.73 -7.61 -25.13
N ALA A 54 2.09 -6.90 -26.20
CA ALA A 54 1.34 -6.79 -27.44
C ALA A 54 -0.14 -6.39 -27.22
N LEU A 55 -0.37 -5.53 -26.23
CA LEU A 55 -1.69 -5.00 -25.89
C LEU A 55 -1.93 -3.66 -26.56
N LYS A 56 -3.16 -3.44 -27.00
CA LYS A 56 -3.63 -2.14 -27.48
C LYS A 56 -4.56 -1.51 -26.43
N PRO A 57 -4.59 -0.18 -26.29
CA PRO A 57 -5.61 0.49 -25.47
C PRO A 57 -7.01 0.00 -25.85
N GLY A 58 -7.84 -0.31 -24.86
CA GLY A 58 -9.15 -0.91 -25.07
C GLY A 58 -9.21 -2.44 -24.87
N ALA A 59 -8.06 -3.12 -24.73
CA ALA A 59 -8.05 -4.58 -24.51
C ALA A 59 -8.81 -4.97 -23.24
N SER A 60 -9.52 -6.11 -23.29
CA SER A 60 -10.31 -6.60 -22.16
C SER A 60 -9.42 -7.14 -21.04
N LEU A 61 -9.97 -7.22 -19.82
CA LEU A 61 -9.26 -7.76 -18.66
C LEU A 61 -8.71 -9.19 -18.90
N ILE A 62 -9.45 -10.03 -19.62
CA ILE A 62 -9.00 -11.38 -20.00
C ILE A 62 -7.77 -11.33 -20.89
N GLN A 63 -7.71 -10.38 -21.83
CA GLN A 63 -6.55 -10.19 -22.70
C GLN A 63 -5.35 -9.65 -21.92
N VAL A 64 -5.59 -8.72 -20.98
CA VAL A 64 -4.59 -8.18 -20.06
C VAL A 64 -3.95 -9.31 -19.25
N GLN A 65 -4.76 -10.17 -18.63
CA GLN A 65 -4.25 -11.28 -17.83
C GLN A 65 -3.40 -12.24 -18.67
N LYS A 66 -3.88 -12.63 -19.85
CA LYS A 66 -3.10 -13.49 -20.76
C LYS A 66 -1.78 -12.85 -21.18
N ALA A 67 -1.74 -11.53 -21.38
CA ALA A 67 -0.51 -10.82 -21.72
C ALA A 67 0.47 -10.77 -20.54
N LEU A 68 -0.05 -10.58 -19.32
CA LEU A 68 0.74 -10.66 -18.10
C LEU A 68 1.35 -12.05 -17.90
N ASP A 69 0.57 -13.12 -18.05
CA ASP A 69 1.08 -14.49 -17.92
C ASP A 69 2.19 -14.80 -18.95
N ARG A 70 2.12 -14.19 -20.15
CA ARG A 70 3.19 -14.30 -21.16
C ARG A 70 4.43 -13.52 -20.76
N LEU A 71 4.24 -12.29 -20.27
CA LEU A 71 5.35 -11.44 -19.83
C LEU A 71 6.08 -12.10 -18.65
N ASP A 72 5.35 -12.58 -17.66
CA ASP A 72 5.87 -13.27 -16.49
C ASP A 72 6.78 -14.44 -16.88
N LYS A 73 6.27 -15.36 -17.70
CA LYS A 73 7.05 -16.48 -18.25
C LYS A 73 8.30 -16.04 -19.02
N SER A 74 8.20 -14.93 -19.77
CA SER A 74 9.35 -14.38 -20.50
C SER A 74 10.41 -13.78 -19.58
N LEU A 75 10.02 -13.18 -18.46
CA LEU A 75 10.95 -12.63 -17.47
C LEU A 75 11.56 -13.73 -16.61
N GLU A 76 10.77 -14.73 -16.21
CA GLU A 76 11.24 -15.94 -15.52
C GLU A 76 12.29 -16.69 -16.34
N ALA A 77 12.05 -16.87 -17.64
CA ALA A 77 13.00 -17.51 -18.55
C ALA A 77 14.33 -16.74 -18.68
N ARG A 78 14.33 -15.44 -18.38
CA ARG A 78 15.52 -14.57 -18.36
C ARG A 78 16.11 -14.41 -16.95
N HIS A 79 15.54 -15.07 -15.93
CA HIS A 79 15.90 -14.90 -14.53
C HIS A 79 15.84 -13.45 -14.05
N ILE A 80 14.90 -12.66 -14.56
CA ILE A 80 14.70 -11.26 -14.16
C ILE A 80 13.69 -11.21 -13.02
N PRO A 81 14.10 -10.84 -11.79
CA PRO A 81 13.17 -10.66 -10.68
C PRO A 81 12.24 -9.49 -10.99
N ASN A 82 10.94 -9.74 -10.90
CA ASN A 82 9.93 -8.79 -11.31
C ASN A 82 8.72 -8.84 -10.36
N ASN A 83 7.95 -7.76 -10.38
CA ASN A 83 6.64 -7.69 -9.77
C ASN A 83 5.66 -7.14 -10.81
N LEU A 84 4.72 -7.98 -11.22
CA LEU A 84 3.71 -7.66 -12.23
C LEU A 84 2.35 -7.57 -11.57
N GLU A 85 1.66 -6.45 -11.78
CA GLU A 85 0.35 -6.22 -11.18
C GLU A 85 -0.60 -5.57 -12.18
N VAL A 86 -1.87 -5.99 -12.16
CA VAL A 86 -2.97 -5.24 -12.77
C VAL A 86 -3.44 -4.20 -11.76
N VAL A 87 -3.41 -2.93 -12.16
CA VAL A 87 -3.80 -1.80 -11.31
C VAL A 87 -5.10 -1.21 -11.85
N ALA A 88 -6.14 -1.19 -11.02
CA ALA A 88 -7.38 -0.48 -11.35
C ALA A 88 -7.13 1.03 -11.31
N GLY A 89 -7.63 1.75 -12.32
CA GLY A 89 -7.59 3.21 -12.39
C GLY A 89 -8.97 3.81 -12.14
N GLU A 90 -9.34 4.78 -12.99
CA GLU A 90 -10.71 5.28 -13.04
C GLU A 90 -11.72 4.17 -13.37
N PRO A 91 -13.02 4.31 -13.04
CA PRO A 91 -14.03 3.31 -13.35
C PRO A 91 -13.96 2.84 -14.81
N GLY A 92 -13.82 1.53 -15.03
CA GLY A 92 -13.68 0.94 -16.37
C GLY A 92 -12.26 1.01 -16.99
N SER A 93 -11.24 1.38 -16.21
CA SER A 93 -9.86 1.45 -16.68
C SER A 93 -8.92 0.57 -15.86
N VAL A 94 -8.09 -0.21 -16.56
CA VAL A 94 -7.02 -1.01 -15.95
C VAL A 94 -5.68 -0.69 -16.57
N PHE A 95 -4.64 -0.76 -15.75
CA PHE A 95 -3.25 -0.52 -16.12
C PHE A 95 -2.42 -1.76 -15.75
N ILE A 96 -1.26 -1.90 -16.38
CA ILE A 96 -0.26 -2.88 -15.96
C ILE A 96 0.87 -2.13 -15.29
N SER A 97 1.26 -2.53 -14.08
CA SER A 97 2.50 -2.11 -13.45
C SER A 97 3.53 -3.21 -13.62
N VAL A 98 4.68 -2.86 -14.19
CA VAL A 98 5.86 -3.72 -14.30
C VAL A 98 6.97 -3.08 -13.50
N ASP A 99 7.28 -3.66 -12.35
CA ASP A 99 8.39 -3.24 -11.52
C ASP A 99 9.52 -4.28 -11.66
N ILE A 100 10.69 -3.88 -12.16
CA ILE A 100 11.86 -4.76 -12.24
C ILE A 100 12.86 -4.39 -11.14
N LEU A 101 13.27 -5.40 -10.38
CA LEU A 101 14.25 -5.23 -9.32
C LEU A 101 15.65 -5.35 -9.92
N ASP A 102 16.24 -4.21 -10.29
CA ASP A 102 17.64 -4.18 -10.73
C ASP A 102 18.59 -3.74 -9.61
N SER A 103 19.70 -4.46 -9.48
CA SER A 103 20.84 -4.14 -8.62
C SER A 103 21.50 -2.78 -8.94
N SER A 104 21.29 -2.24 -10.15
CA SER A 104 21.84 -0.95 -10.57
C SER A 104 21.06 0.25 -10.05
N ASN A 105 19.79 0.08 -9.64
CA ASN A 105 19.03 1.13 -8.99
C ASN A 105 19.47 1.23 -7.53
N GLU A 106 19.89 2.43 -7.12
CA GLU A 106 20.32 2.76 -5.74
C GLU A 106 19.46 2.02 -4.71
N THR A 107 20.10 1.17 -3.92
CA THR A 107 19.41 0.31 -2.96
C THR A 107 18.83 1.19 -1.86
N VAL A 108 17.54 1.53 -1.99
CA VAL A 108 16.79 2.14 -0.88
C VAL A 108 17.02 1.26 0.35
N PRO A 109 17.61 1.81 1.44
CA PRO A 109 18.04 1.01 2.57
C PRO A 109 16.92 0.09 3.06
N THR A 110 17.26 -1.16 3.32
CA THR A 110 16.37 -2.10 3.99
C THR A 110 16.80 -2.24 5.44
N ARG A 111 15.82 -2.35 6.34
CA ARG A 111 16.06 -2.59 7.75
C ARG A 111 16.70 -3.97 7.92
N LYS A 112 17.56 -4.10 8.94
CA LYS A 112 18.01 -5.39 9.44
C LYS A 112 17.02 -5.86 10.51
N LEU A 113 16.65 -7.14 10.47
CA LEU A 113 15.83 -7.74 11.52
C LEU A 113 16.56 -7.67 12.88
N LYS A 114 15.84 -7.36 13.95
CA LYS A 114 16.37 -7.35 15.31
C LYS A 114 16.53 -8.78 15.78
N ASN A 115 17.76 -9.22 16.04
CA ASN A 115 18.05 -10.59 16.52
C ASN A 115 17.31 -11.69 15.73
N PRO A 116 17.66 -11.91 14.44
CA PRO A 116 16.89 -12.76 13.53
C PRO A 116 16.70 -14.17 14.07
N ARG A 117 15.47 -14.53 14.43
CA ARG A 117 15.09 -15.84 14.99
C ARG A 117 13.60 -16.07 14.82
N HIS A 118 13.20 -17.34 14.69
CA HIS A 118 11.78 -17.67 14.74
C HIS A 118 11.20 -17.29 16.11
N VAL A 119 10.14 -16.49 16.13
CA VAL A 119 9.54 -15.99 17.37
C VAL A 119 8.40 -16.92 17.77
N LEU A 120 8.53 -17.49 18.97
CA LEU A 120 7.49 -18.29 19.59
C LEU A 120 6.42 -17.37 20.16
N VAL A 121 5.18 -17.56 19.70
CA VAL A 121 3.99 -16.88 20.23
C VAL A 121 3.22 -17.85 21.13
N ARG A 122 2.43 -17.32 22.07
CA ARG A 122 1.67 -18.16 23.01
C ARG A 122 0.58 -19.00 22.33
N SER A 123 0.15 -18.61 21.14
CA SER A 123 -0.90 -19.29 20.37
C SER A 123 -0.74 -19.03 18.87
N GLU A 124 -0.70 -20.08 18.05
CA GLU A 124 -0.74 -19.95 16.59
C GLU A 124 -2.18 -19.77 16.06
N LYS A 125 -3.19 -19.90 16.94
CA LYS A 125 -4.60 -19.81 16.58
C LYS A 125 -4.99 -18.54 15.81
N PRO A 126 -4.63 -17.31 16.22
CA PRO A 126 -4.99 -16.11 15.46
C PRO A 126 -4.41 -16.10 14.03
N PHE A 127 -3.23 -16.70 13.81
CA PHE A 127 -2.65 -16.81 12.46
C PHE A 127 -3.48 -17.75 11.57
N ILE A 128 -3.98 -18.86 12.14
CA ILE A 128 -4.86 -19.81 11.44
C ILE A 128 -6.19 -19.14 11.08
N VAL A 129 -6.81 -18.43 12.03
CA VAL A 129 -8.08 -17.73 11.79
C VAL A 129 -7.91 -16.60 10.77
N LEU A 130 -6.76 -15.91 10.75
CA LEU A 130 -6.45 -14.92 9.72
C LEU A 130 -6.37 -15.56 8.31
N ASP A 131 -5.84 -16.78 8.20
CA ASP A 131 -5.82 -17.51 6.92
C ASP A 131 -7.23 -17.91 6.49
N GLU A 132 -8.11 -18.29 7.42
CA GLU A 132 -9.52 -18.57 7.14
C GLU A 132 -10.26 -17.32 6.67
N LEU A 133 -10.05 -16.18 7.34
CA LEU A 133 -10.57 -14.88 6.93
C LEU A 133 -10.09 -14.52 5.51
N THR A 134 -8.79 -14.67 5.24
CA THR A 134 -8.21 -14.36 3.92
C THR A 134 -8.87 -15.23 2.82
N LYS A 135 -8.97 -16.54 3.05
CA LYS A 135 -9.65 -17.46 2.12
C LYS A 135 -11.12 -17.11 1.92
N ARG A 136 -11.81 -16.66 2.98
CA ARG A 136 -13.22 -16.22 2.88
C ARG A 136 -13.36 -15.02 1.96
N LEU A 137 -12.51 -14.00 2.13
CA LEU A 137 -12.52 -12.80 1.29
C LEU A 137 -12.17 -13.13 -0.15
N GLU A 138 -11.16 -13.97 -0.38
CA GLU A 138 -10.81 -14.47 -1.72
C GLU A 138 -11.97 -15.23 -2.38
N LYS A 139 -12.67 -16.08 -1.63
CA LYS A 139 -13.84 -16.82 -2.13
C LYS A 139 -14.99 -15.89 -2.50
N LEU A 140 -15.30 -14.88 -1.68
CA LEU A 140 -16.33 -13.88 -2.01
C LEU A 140 -16.01 -13.18 -3.33
N THR A 141 -14.76 -12.79 -3.49
CA THR A 141 -14.25 -12.16 -4.69
C THR A 141 -14.40 -13.07 -5.92
N GLN A 142 -14.01 -14.35 -5.83
CA GLN A 142 -14.16 -15.35 -6.89
C GLN A 142 -15.63 -15.66 -7.25
N GLU A 143 -16.53 -15.56 -6.27
CA GLU A 143 -17.97 -15.72 -6.46
C GLU A 143 -18.65 -14.45 -7.02
N GLY A 144 -17.90 -13.36 -7.18
CA GLY A 144 -18.42 -12.09 -7.68
C GLY A 144 -19.28 -11.34 -6.68
N ARG A 145 -19.16 -11.72 -5.41
CA ARG A 145 -19.88 -11.10 -4.31
C ARG A 145 -19.10 -9.89 -3.84
N THR A 146 -19.76 -8.74 -3.86
CA THR A 146 -19.18 -7.52 -3.33
C THR A 146 -19.02 -7.63 -1.81
N TRP A 147 -17.87 -7.18 -1.33
CA TRP A 147 -17.61 -6.98 0.09
C TRP A 147 -16.82 -5.69 0.26
N SER A 148 -16.89 -5.10 1.45
CA SER A 148 -16.17 -3.87 1.78
C SER A 148 -15.47 -4.02 3.13
N GLU A 149 -14.32 -3.37 3.24
CA GLU A 149 -13.58 -3.18 4.49
C GLU A 149 -13.84 -1.76 4.99
N SER A 150 -14.05 -1.63 6.29
CA SER A 150 -14.19 -0.35 6.99
C SER A 150 -13.37 -0.38 8.27
N TYR A 151 -13.13 0.79 8.88
CA TYR A 151 -12.40 0.92 10.13
C TYR A 151 -13.31 1.50 11.21
N ARG A 152 -13.46 0.78 12.33
CA ARG A 152 -14.23 1.19 13.51
C ARG A 152 -13.28 1.21 14.70
N ASP A 153 -13.11 2.38 15.32
CA ASP A 153 -12.18 2.57 16.45
C ASP A 153 -10.76 2.07 16.16
N GLY A 154 -10.32 2.18 14.91
CA GLY A 154 -9.01 1.70 14.46
C GLY A 154 -8.90 0.20 14.23
N CYS A 155 -9.99 -0.57 14.32
CA CYS A 155 -10.03 -2.00 13.99
C CYS A 155 -10.71 -2.23 12.63
N LYS A 156 -10.27 -3.27 11.91
CA LYS A 156 -10.87 -3.63 10.62
C LYS A 156 -12.21 -4.32 10.82
N TYR A 157 -13.19 -3.95 10.00
CA TYR A 157 -14.54 -4.53 9.98
C TYR A 157 -15.00 -4.77 8.55
N TYR A 158 -15.68 -5.89 8.31
CA TYR A 158 -16.10 -6.31 6.97
C TYR A 158 -17.62 -6.25 6.81
N SER A 159 -18.11 -6.03 5.58
CA SER A 159 -19.56 -6.12 5.31
C SER A 159 -20.10 -7.56 5.30
N ASP A 160 -19.23 -8.58 5.29
CA ASP A 160 -19.59 -10.00 5.33
C ASP A 160 -19.57 -10.53 6.77
N GLU A 161 -20.72 -11.03 7.25
CA GLU A 161 -20.87 -11.50 8.63
C GLU A 161 -19.97 -12.70 8.98
N PRO A 162 -19.81 -13.75 8.14
CA PRO A 162 -18.82 -14.80 8.37
C PRO A 162 -17.39 -14.29 8.52
N SER A 163 -17.02 -13.24 7.79
CA SER A 163 -15.71 -12.59 7.95
C SER A 163 -15.60 -11.90 9.31
N ASN A 164 -16.67 -11.26 9.81
CA ASN A 164 -16.69 -10.67 11.15
C ASN A 164 -16.67 -11.71 12.28
N GLN A 165 -17.16 -12.93 12.05
CA GLN A 165 -16.99 -14.03 13.03
C GLN A 165 -15.51 -14.40 13.20
N CYS A 166 -14.74 -14.44 12.11
CA CYS A 166 -13.29 -14.63 12.17
C CYS A 166 -12.61 -13.46 12.90
N VAL A 167 -13.03 -12.22 12.62
CA VAL A 167 -12.53 -11.02 13.33
C VAL A 167 -12.81 -11.11 14.83
N ALA A 168 -14.03 -11.46 15.24
CA ALA A 168 -14.39 -11.60 16.65
C ALA A 168 -13.57 -12.68 17.36
N GLU A 169 -13.14 -13.72 16.65
CA GLU A 169 -12.22 -14.72 17.18
C GLU A 169 -10.79 -14.20 17.29
N ILE A 170 -10.28 -13.46 16.30
CA ILE A 170 -8.98 -12.80 16.35
C ILE A 170 -8.90 -11.79 17.51
N GLU A 171 -9.94 -10.99 17.71
CA GLU A 171 -10.03 -9.97 18.77
C GLU A 171 -9.92 -10.56 20.18
N ARG A 172 -10.24 -11.84 20.38
CA ARG A 172 -10.05 -12.52 21.66
C ARG A 172 -8.58 -12.78 22.00
N PHE A 173 -7.68 -12.79 21.02
CA PHE A 173 -6.27 -13.12 21.20
C PHE A 173 -5.34 -11.94 20.94
N ALA A 174 -5.63 -11.14 19.91
CA ALA A 174 -4.70 -10.12 19.40
C ALA A 174 -4.26 -9.08 20.44
N PRO A 175 -5.13 -8.55 21.33
CA PRO A 175 -4.71 -7.57 22.35
C PRO A 175 -3.64 -8.12 23.30
N ASP A 176 -3.84 -9.33 23.84
CA ASP A 176 -2.93 -9.95 24.80
C ASP A 176 -1.62 -10.45 24.18
N MET A 177 -1.61 -10.61 22.86
CA MET A 177 -0.46 -11.08 22.08
C MET A 177 0.32 -9.95 21.39
N ARG A 178 -0.08 -8.68 21.58
CA ARG A 178 0.48 -7.53 20.84
C ARG A 178 2.00 -7.47 20.83
N GLU A 179 2.66 -7.59 21.99
CA GLU A 179 4.13 -7.53 22.06
C GLU A 179 4.79 -8.74 21.38
N GLU A 180 4.15 -9.91 21.40
CA GLU A 180 4.63 -11.10 20.69
C GLU A 180 4.51 -10.91 19.17
N LEU A 181 3.40 -10.34 18.71
CA LEU A 181 3.20 -9.99 17.30
C LEU A 181 4.22 -8.93 16.84
N LEU A 182 4.47 -7.90 17.64
CA LEU A 182 5.54 -6.92 17.37
C LEU A 182 6.91 -7.59 17.32
N ALA A 183 7.20 -8.54 18.22
CA ALA A 183 8.45 -9.29 18.20
C ALA A 183 8.59 -10.14 16.93
N VAL A 184 7.51 -10.79 16.45
CA VAL A 184 7.46 -11.48 15.16
C VAL A 184 7.83 -10.52 14.04
N VAL A 185 7.20 -9.34 13.97
CA VAL A 185 7.51 -8.32 12.95
C VAL A 185 8.97 -7.90 13.01
N GLU A 186 9.56 -7.75 14.19
CA GLU A 186 10.93 -7.25 14.32
C GLU A 186 12.02 -8.30 14.06
N SER A 187 11.73 -9.58 14.30
CA SER A 187 12.77 -10.61 14.45
C SER A 187 12.57 -11.86 13.60
N ASP A 188 11.34 -12.20 13.21
CA ASP A 188 11.06 -13.48 12.54
C ASP A 188 11.62 -13.45 11.10
N PRO A 189 12.47 -14.43 10.71
CA PRO A 189 13.02 -14.47 9.36
C PRO A 189 11.95 -14.71 8.28
N ASP A 190 10.82 -15.33 8.62
CA ASP A 190 9.73 -15.59 7.67
C ASP A 190 8.90 -14.32 7.42
N ALA A 191 9.03 -13.75 6.22
CA ALA A 191 8.29 -12.58 5.78
C ALA A 191 6.77 -12.78 5.78
N THR A 192 6.30 -14.01 5.55
CA THR A 192 4.87 -14.33 5.61
C THR A 192 4.35 -14.20 7.05
N ARG A 193 5.09 -14.70 8.03
CA ARG A 193 4.76 -14.51 9.46
C ARG A 193 4.81 -13.04 9.84
N ARG A 194 5.83 -12.29 9.43
CA ARG A 194 5.92 -10.84 9.69
C ARG A 194 4.69 -10.10 9.13
N ARG A 195 4.32 -10.35 7.86
CA ARG A 195 3.14 -9.76 7.23
C ARG A 195 1.86 -10.08 8.00
N LYS A 196 1.63 -11.36 8.33
CA LYS A 196 0.45 -11.80 9.10
C LYS A 196 0.40 -11.16 10.49
N ALA A 197 1.54 -11.03 11.17
CA ALA A 197 1.61 -10.37 12.45
C ALA A 197 1.19 -8.89 12.36
N ILE A 198 1.58 -8.17 11.29
CA ILE A 198 1.10 -6.79 11.05
C ILE A 198 -0.42 -6.74 10.85
N GLU A 199 -0.98 -7.68 10.08
CA GLU A 199 -2.44 -7.76 9.88
C GLU A 199 -3.15 -8.00 11.22
N LEU A 200 -2.65 -8.94 12.04
CA LEU A 200 -3.19 -9.24 13.38
C LEU A 200 -3.11 -8.06 14.34
N LEU A 201 -2.03 -7.28 14.27
CA LEU A 201 -1.88 -6.04 15.06
C LEU A 201 -3.02 -5.06 14.79
N GLY A 202 -3.70 -5.17 13.63
CA GLY A 202 -4.90 -4.43 13.27
C GLY A 202 -6.06 -4.52 14.27
N TRP A 203 -6.08 -5.56 15.11
CA TRP A 203 -7.09 -5.80 16.16
C TRP A 203 -6.49 -5.84 17.58
N SER A 204 -5.23 -5.43 17.75
CA SER A 204 -4.52 -5.53 19.03
C SER A 204 -4.65 -4.29 19.94
N GLY A 205 -5.20 -3.19 19.43
CA GLY A 205 -5.27 -1.91 20.15
C GLY A 205 -3.95 -1.12 20.18
N GLU A 206 -3.89 -0.12 21.08
CA GLU A 206 -2.74 0.78 21.28
C GLU A 206 -2.15 1.35 19.98
N VAL A 207 -3.03 1.91 19.14
CA VAL A 207 -2.73 2.40 17.79
C VAL A 207 -1.47 3.29 17.72
N PRO A 208 -1.29 4.32 18.58
CA PRO A 208 -0.11 5.19 18.47
C PRO A 208 1.20 4.44 18.70
N TYR A 209 1.26 3.58 19.70
CA TYR A 209 2.47 2.81 19.99
C TYR A 209 2.78 1.81 18.87
N THR A 210 1.77 1.08 18.41
CA THR A 210 1.92 0.09 17.35
C THR A 210 2.34 0.75 16.03
N ALA A 211 1.74 1.88 15.66
CA ALA A 211 2.13 2.65 14.47
C ALA A 211 3.60 3.12 14.53
N ASN A 212 4.04 3.59 15.71
CA ASN A 212 5.42 4.02 15.90
C ASN A 212 6.42 2.86 15.75
N ARG A 213 6.07 1.66 16.24
CA ARG A 213 6.89 0.44 16.08
C ARG A 213 6.90 -0.05 14.63
N LEU A 214 5.77 0.04 13.92
CA LEU A 214 5.65 -0.40 12.53
C LEU A 214 6.27 0.58 11.52
N THR A 215 6.63 1.79 11.93
CA THR A 215 7.32 2.74 11.05
C THR A 215 8.63 2.16 10.51
N ASP A 216 9.37 1.38 11.30
CA ASP A 216 10.59 0.72 10.84
C ASP A 216 10.30 -0.37 9.78
N ALA A 217 9.11 -0.99 9.81
CA ALA A 217 8.71 -2.01 8.84
C ALA A 217 8.37 -1.44 7.46
N PHE A 218 8.31 -0.10 7.30
CA PHE A 218 8.32 0.53 5.98
C PHE A 218 9.63 0.22 5.27
N ASP A 219 10.74 -0.02 5.98
CA ASP A 219 11.99 -0.41 5.35
C ASP A 219 12.21 -1.94 5.31
N ASP A 220 11.17 -2.78 5.45
CA ASP A 220 11.34 -4.24 5.36
C ASP A 220 11.91 -4.65 3.99
N SER A 221 12.76 -5.68 3.99
CA SER A 221 13.30 -6.25 2.75
C SER A 221 12.19 -6.85 1.88
N ASP A 222 11.12 -7.35 2.49
CA ASP A 222 9.99 -7.92 1.78
C ASP A 222 8.92 -6.86 1.45
N PRO A 223 8.55 -6.67 0.17
CA PRO A 223 7.56 -5.67 -0.25
C PRO A 223 6.18 -5.89 0.37
N LYS A 224 5.76 -7.13 0.60
CA LYS A 224 4.43 -7.41 1.17
C LYS A 224 4.38 -7.02 2.65
N VAL A 225 5.50 -7.08 3.36
CA VAL A 225 5.61 -6.60 4.74
C VAL A 225 5.54 -5.07 4.79
N ARG A 226 6.25 -4.35 3.89
CA ARG A 226 6.16 -2.89 3.78
C ARG A 226 4.74 -2.41 3.51
N VAL A 227 4.08 -3.04 2.52
CA VAL A 227 2.70 -2.77 2.18
C VAL A 227 1.75 -2.99 3.36
N ALA A 228 1.92 -4.09 4.11
CA ALA A 228 1.12 -4.35 5.30
C ALA A 228 1.33 -3.27 6.38
N ALA A 229 2.57 -2.83 6.61
CA ALA A 229 2.88 -1.77 7.56
C ALA A 229 2.18 -0.44 7.21
N ILE A 230 2.23 -0.03 5.94
CA ILE A 230 1.55 1.19 5.51
C ILE A 230 0.02 1.03 5.57
N LYS A 231 -0.52 -0.12 5.18
CA LYS A 231 -1.96 -0.43 5.31
C LYS A 231 -2.43 -0.44 6.76
N TYR A 232 -1.55 -0.73 7.72
CA TYR A 232 -1.86 -0.54 9.13
C TYR A 232 -1.90 0.95 9.49
N VAL A 233 -0.84 1.69 9.17
CA VAL A 233 -0.67 3.08 9.66
C VAL A 233 -1.64 4.06 9.01
N PHE A 234 -1.82 4.00 7.69
CA PHE A 234 -2.58 4.99 6.92
C PHE A 234 -4.02 5.22 7.42
N PRO A 235 -4.89 4.20 7.57
CA PRO A 235 -6.27 4.41 8.05
C PRO A 235 -6.35 4.87 9.51
N ARG A 236 -5.23 4.83 10.24
CA ARG A 236 -5.12 5.16 11.66
C ARG A 236 -4.43 6.51 11.92
N LEU A 237 -4.05 7.25 10.88
CA LEU A 237 -3.33 8.53 11.00
C LEU A 237 -4.09 9.56 11.85
N SER A 238 -5.42 9.62 11.74
CA SER A 238 -6.28 10.51 12.53
C SER A 238 -6.33 10.17 14.02
N MET A 239 -5.93 8.96 14.41
CA MET A 239 -5.91 8.50 15.80
C MET A 239 -4.56 8.76 16.49
N LEU A 240 -3.56 9.24 15.75
CA LEU A 240 -2.24 9.52 16.28
C LEU A 240 -2.25 10.87 17.02
N PRO A 241 -1.67 10.95 18.24
CA PRO A 241 -1.65 12.17 19.03
C PRO A 241 -0.71 13.22 18.42
N GLU A 242 -0.82 14.48 18.87
CA GLU A 242 -0.02 15.59 18.34
C GLU A 242 1.49 15.43 18.57
N ASP A 243 1.88 14.78 19.66
CA ASP A 243 3.27 14.48 20.03
C ASP A 243 3.83 13.21 19.38
N TYR A 244 3.06 12.55 18.52
CA TYR A 244 3.53 11.41 17.73
C TYR A 244 4.75 11.83 16.88
N PRO A 245 5.78 10.97 16.70
CA PRO A 245 6.99 11.30 15.94
C PRO A 245 6.76 11.32 14.42
N TYR A 246 5.91 12.23 13.94
CA TYR A 246 5.51 12.34 12.54
C TYR A 246 6.67 12.52 11.57
N ILE A 247 7.77 13.15 12.00
CA ILE A 247 8.96 13.29 11.15
C ILE A 247 9.56 11.94 10.76
N ARG A 248 9.52 10.93 11.65
CA ARG A 248 9.96 9.57 11.31
C ARG A 248 9.06 8.96 10.24
N LEU A 249 7.76 9.24 10.30
CA LEU A 249 6.80 8.75 9.32
C LEU A 249 6.97 9.43 7.96
N VAL A 250 7.22 10.76 7.93
CA VAL A 250 7.59 11.48 6.70
C VAL A 250 8.82 10.82 6.09
N GLN A 251 9.91 10.70 6.84
CA GLN A 251 11.16 10.11 6.35
C GLN A 251 10.99 8.68 5.85
N ALA A 252 10.19 7.85 6.54
CA ALA A 252 9.90 6.49 6.13
C ALA A 252 9.11 6.46 4.81
N ALA A 253 8.04 7.26 4.69
CA ALA A 253 7.26 7.34 3.45
C ALA A 253 8.06 7.95 2.28
N SER A 254 8.95 8.92 2.53
CA SER A 254 9.87 9.47 1.50
C SER A 254 10.80 8.39 0.93
N ARG A 255 11.30 7.45 1.76
CA ARG A 255 12.10 6.32 1.28
C ARG A 255 11.29 5.38 0.38
N GLU A 256 10.03 5.12 0.71
CA GLU A 256 9.13 4.30 -0.11
C GLU A 256 8.91 4.88 -1.52
N LEU A 257 8.94 6.21 -1.70
CA LEU A 257 8.84 6.83 -3.02
C LEU A 257 9.97 6.45 -3.98
N ASN A 258 11.11 6.02 -3.44
CA ASN A 258 12.28 5.60 -4.21
C ASN A 258 12.29 4.10 -4.49
N ARG A 259 11.34 3.32 -3.94
CA ARG A 259 11.31 1.87 -4.14
C ARG A 259 10.72 1.49 -5.50
N PRO A 260 11.23 0.43 -6.13
CA PRO A 260 10.71 -0.12 -7.38
C PRO A 260 9.44 -0.94 -7.12
N SER A 261 8.42 -0.30 -6.56
CA SER A 261 7.09 -0.88 -6.41
C SER A 261 6.08 0.24 -6.47
N HIS A 262 5.09 0.13 -7.37
CA HIS A 262 4.00 1.10 -7.37
C HIS A 262 3.17 1.03 -6.08
N GLN A 263 3.08 -0.14 -5.43
CA GLN A 263 2.35 -0.33 -4.18
C GLN A 263 2.99 0.45 -3.03
N ASP A 264 4.32 0.54 -3.00
CA ASP A 264 5.08 1.35 -2.05
C ASP A 264 4.85 2.85 -2.34
N ARG A 265 5.10 3.27 -3.59
CA ARG A 265 4.98 4.66 -4.06
C ARG A 265 3.57 5.22 -3.83
N SER A 266 2.54 4.55 -4.32
CA SER A 266 1.15 5.01 -4.22
C SER A 266 0.73 5.22 -2.76
N LYS A 267 0.99 4.25 -1.87
CA LYS A 267 0.60 4.36 -0.47
C LYS A 267 1.40 5.42 0.29
N ALA A 268 2.70 5.51 0.01
CA ALA A 268 3.54 6.54 0.59
C ALA A 268 3.07 7.95 0.21
N LEU A 269 2.69 8.17 -1.05
CA LEU A 269 2.12 9.44 -1.50
C LEU A 269 0.85 9.81 -0.72
N TYR A 270 -0.03 8.85 -0.43
CA TYR A 270 -1.23 9.12 0.38
C TYR A 270 -0.89 9.44 1.85
N VAL A 271 0.10 8.77 2.44
CA VAL A 271 0.59 9.11 3.78
C VAL A 271 1.16 10.53 3.80
N LEU A 272 2.05 10.85 2.86
CA LEU A 272 2.68 12.18 2.75
C LEU A 272 1.64 13.27 2.49
N LEU A 273 0.66 13.02 1.62
CA LEU A 273 -0.43 13.93 1.33
C LEU A 273 -1.29 14.21 2.56
N TRP A 274 -1.60 13.17 3.36
CA TRP A 274 -2.33 13.35 4.61
C TRP A 274 -1.53 14.20 5.60
N LEU A 275 -0.22 13.95 5.73
CA LEU A 275 0.66 14.71 6.63
C LEU A 275 0.77 16.17 6.18
N ALA A 276 1.01 16.43 4.89
CA ALA A 276 1.08 17.77 4.31
C ALA A 276 -0.19 18.59 4.58
N LYS A 277 -1.37 17.95 4.52
CA LYS A 277 -2.67 18.57 4.84
C LYS A 277 -2.88 18.80 6.34
N LYS A 278 -2.28 17.96 7.20
CA LYS A 278 -2.44 18.07 8.66
C LYS A 278 -1.66 19.24 9.25
N ASN A 279 -0.41 19.44 8.83
CA ASN A 279 0.44 20.48 9.40
C ASN A 279 1.45 21.02 8.39
N VAL A 280 1.51 22.36 8.30
CA VAL A 280 2.41 23.10 7.41
C VAL A 280 3.89 22.78 7.63
N LEU A 281 4.30 22.40 8.84
CA LEU A 281 5.69 22.02 9.13
C LEU A 281 6.12 20.80 8.31
N PHE A 282 5.21 19.85 8.04
CA PHE A 282 5.52 18.68 7.24
C PHE A 282 5.68 19.02 5.76
N VAL A 283 5.03 20.08 5.25
CA VAL A 283 5.20 20.52 3.86
C VAL A 283 6.65 20.88 3.58
N ARG A 284 7.32 21.58 4.51
CA ARG A 284 8.74 21.92 4.40
C ARG A 284 9.61 20.66 4.28
N ASP A 285 9.40 19.70 5.18
CA ASP A 285 10.23 18.50 5.23
C ASP A 285 9.98 17.59 4.01
N ILE A 286 8.73 17.46 3.57
CA ILE A 286 8.35 16.74 2.33
C ILE A 286 8.98 17.42 1.11
N LYS A 287 8.91 18.75 1.01
CA LYS A 287 9.56 19.49 -0.09
C LYS A 287 11.06 19.17 -0.15
N GLN A 288 11.74 19.26 0.99
CA GLN A 288 13.18 19.03 1.08
C GLN A 288 13.56 17.60 0.65
N LEU A 289 12.77 16.60 1.01
CA LEU A 289 13.07 15.19 0.74
C LEU A 289 12.63 14.76 -0.66
N ASP A 290 11.47 15.22 -1.12
CA ASP A 290 10.74 14.55 -2.19
C ASP A 290 10.40 15.44 -3.40
N GLU A 291 10.62 16.77 -3.40
CA GLU A 291 10.12 17.66 -4.47
C GLU A 291 10.54 17.21 -5.87
N ALA A 292 11.82 16.85 -6.07
CA ALA A 292 12.32 16.37 -7.36
C ALA A 292 11.63 15.06 -7.78
N ARG A 293 11.44 14.13 -6.83
CA ARG A 293 10.77 12.86 -7.08
C ARG A 293 9.28 13.06 -7.37
N LEU A 294 8.61 13.96 -6.65
CA LEU A 294 7.21 14.29 -6.87
C LEU A 294 6.99 14.87 -8.27
N LYS A 295 7.89 15.77 -8.73
CA LYS A 295 7.86 16.29 -10.11
C LYS A 295 7.96 15.17 -11.13
N GLN A 296 8.91 14.25 -10.94
CA GLN A 296 9.07 13.09 -11.82
C GLN A 296 7.83 12.18 -11.82
N LEU A 297 7.29 11.83 -10.65
CA LEU A 297 6.12 10.96 -10.55
C LEU A 297 4.87 11.63 -11.16
N ALA A 298 4.70 12.94 -10.98
CA ALA A 298 3.60 13.69 -11.55
C ALA A 298 3.70 13.81 -13.09
N SER A 299 4.91 13.87 -13.65
CA SER A 299 5.11 13.91 -15.11
C SER A 299 4.98 12.53 -15.74
N ASP A 300 5.68 11.55 -15.18
CA ASP A 300 6.01 10.30 -15.88
C ASP A 300 5.00 9.18 -15.59
N SER A 301 4.38 9.17 -14.40
CA SER A 301 3.49 8.08 -14.03
C SER A 301 2.20 8.11 -14.85
N VAL A 302 1.80 6.94 -15.34
CA VAL A 302 0.49 6.72 -15.98
C VAL A 302 -0.57 6.27 -14.99
N LEU A 303 -0.17 5.80 -13.80
CA LEU A 303 -1.08 5.36 -12.75
C LEU A 303 -1.73 6.57 -12.06
N PRO A 304 -3.07 6.72 -12.09
CA PRO A 304 -3.74 7.82 -11.38
C PRO A 304 -3.47 7.81 -9.88
N THR A 305 -3.34 6.61 -9.29
CA THR A 305 -3.04 6.39 -7.87
C THR A 305 -1.65 6.87 -7.43
N VAL A 306 -0.78 7.22 -8.38
CA VAL A 306 0.55 7.80 -8.15
C VAL A 306 0.59 9.23 -8.66
N LYS A 307 0.21 9.45 -9.92
CA LYS A 307 0.27 10.77 -10.58
C LYS A 307 -0.53 11.83 -9.85
N VAL A 308 -1.78 11.54 -9.51
CA VAL A 308 -2.71 12.51 -8.90
C VAL A 308 -2.24 12.94 -7.51
N PRO A 309 -1.95 12.04 -6.54
CA PRO A 309 -1.48 12.48 -5.23
C PRO A 309 -0.09 13.15 -5.29
N ALA A 310 0.79 12.77 -6.23
CA ALA A 310 2.05 13.48 -6.47
C ALA A 310 1.81 14.94 -6.90
N GLN A 311 0.90 15.17 -7.86
CA GLN A 311 0.53 16.53 -8.29
C GLN A 311 -0.10 17.33 -7.14
N GLN A 312 -0.99 16.72 -6.36
CA GLN A 312 -1.61 17.39 -5.20
C GLN A 312 -0.57 17.83 -4.16
N LEU A 313 0.47 17.01 -3.91
CA LEU A 313 1.58 17.39 -3.04
C LEU A 313 2.38 18.58 -3.61
N LEU A 314 2.66 18.59 -4.91
CA LEU A 314 3.32 19.73 -5.58
C LEU A 314 2.49 21.01 -5.49
N ASP A 315 1.17 20.91 -5.62
CA ASP A 315 0.27 22.05 -5.49
C ASP A 315 0.30 22.63 -4.07
N ILE A 316 0.33 21.78 -3.04
CA ILE A 316 0.48 22.21 -1.63
C ILE A 316 1.83 22.90 -1.42
N ILE A 317 2.92 22.34 -1.96
CA ILE A 317 4.26 22.93 -1.90
C ILE A 317 4.29 24.31 -2.56
N ALA A 318 3.70 24.43 -3.76
CA ALA A 318 3.66 25.69 -4.49
C ALA A 318 2.80 26.76 -3.79
N GLN A 319 1.75 26.35 -3.07
CA GLN A 319 0.96 27.25 -2.22
C GLN A 319 1.77 27.72 -1.02
N TRP A 320 2.50 26.82 -0.36
CA TRP A 320 3.38 27.14 0.77
C TRP A 320 4.50 28.11 0.39
N ASP A 321 5.08 27.96 -0.81
CA ASP A 321 6.13 28.85 -1.33
C ASP A 321 5.65 30.30 -1.56
N LYS A 322 4.34 30.51 -1.77
CA LYS A 322 3.75 31.85 -1.96
C LYS A 322 3.52 32.60 -0.65
N GLY A 323 3.82 31.96 0.49
CA GLY A 323 3.59 32.49 1.83
C GLY A 323 2.92 31.42 2.71
N PRO A 324 3.09 31.50 4.04
CA PRO A 324 2.54 30.50 4.94
C PRO A 324 1.03 30.40 4.73
N LEU A 325 0.54 29.18 4.48
CA LEU A 325 -0.88 28.86 4.54
C LEU A 325 -1.38 29.34 5.91
N SER A 326 -2.17 30.41 5.93
CA SER A 326 -2.83 30.90 7.13
C SER A 326 -3.66 29.77 7.71
N GLN A 327 -3.25 29.25 8.87
CA GLN A 327 -4.03 28.30 9.66
C GLN A 327 -5.27 28.98 10.23
#